data_AF-A0A354IUX6-F1
#
_entry.id   AF-A0A354IUX6-F1
#
_cell.length_a   1.000
_cell.length_b   1.000
_cell.length_c   1.000
_cell.angle_alpha   90.00
_cell.angle_beta   90.00
_cell.angle_gamma   90.00
#
_symmetry.space_group_name_H-M   'P 1'
#
loop_
_entity.id
_entity.type
_entity.pdbx_description
1 polymer ?
#
loop_
_entity_poly.entity_id
_entity_poly.type
_entity_poly.pdbx_seq_one_letter_code
_entity_poly.pdbx_strand_id
1 'polypeptide(L)'
;MSDSSRPDIPFTLTDIDVGARLVEALIAHVRSKGPVPIDYAGVLERARLMYPHDETLGRAVPVGIGPKLAFVARFCEAGGFPDLARLVVKDVSGRDASGGEQEIGGADWPAALAQLGAYAAQARATLPRNLKPRKERPAEVAWYAYFCSHREACAKVTSEDKKEIVNMLMSGLDPDTALRRFLVAKADFERAA
;
A
#
# COMPACT_ATOMS: atom_id res chain seq x y z
N MET A 1 15.63 -3.75 29.67
CA MET A 1 14.83 -4.96 29.39
C MET A 1 14.83 -5.13 27.89
N SER A 2 15.60 -6.10 27.40
CA SER A 2 15.77 -6.36 25.97
C SER A 2 14.65 -7.23 25.45
N ASP A 3 13.90 -6.76 24.44
CA ASP A 3 13.21 -7.58 23.43
C ASP A 3 12.54 -6.60 22.45
N SER A 4 12.58 -6.69 21.13
CA SER A 4 12.98 -7.77 20.24
C SER A 4 13.26 -7.11 18.89
N SER A 5 14.45 -7.33 18.34
CA SER A 5 14.86 -6.88 17.00
C SER A 5 14.04 -7.61 15.92
N ARG A 6 12.73 -7.34 15.84
CA ARG A 6 11.96 -7.73 14.67
C ARG A 6 12.55 -6.92 13.52
N PRO A 7 12.96 -7.55 12.40
CA PRO A 7 13.42 -6.81 11.25
C PRO A 7 12.34 -5.79 10.92
N ASP A 8 12.74 -4.54 10.66
CA ASP A 8 11.81 -3.55 10.14
C ASP A 8 11.34 -4.07 8.77
N ILE A 9 10.15 -4.67 8.72
CA ILE A 9 9.60 -5.27 7.51
C ILE A 9 9.13 -4.11 6.64
N PRO A 10 9.85 -3.72 5.58
CA PRO A 10 9.49 -2.51 4.84
C PRO A 10 8.13 -2.64 4.16
N PHE A 11 7.79 -3.85 3.71
CA PHE A 11 6.54 -4.17 3.04
C PHE A 11 5.97 -5.49 3.53
N THR A 12 4.66 -5.59 3.65
CA THR A 12 3.97 -6.87 3.79
C THR A 12 3.69 -7.49 2.42
N LEU A 13 3.21 -8.75 2.39
CA LEU A 13 2.77 -9.38 1.14
C LEU A 13 1.66 -8.55 0.44
N THR A 14 0.73 -8.01 1.22
CA THR A 14 -0.34 -7.13 0.70
C THR A 14 0.22 -5.84 0.12
N ASP A 15 1.26 -5.26 0.71
CA ASP A 15 1.87 -4.03 0.19
C ASP A 15 2.55 -4.27 -1.16
N ILE A 16 3.22 -5.41 -1.31
CA ILE A 16 3.86 -5.82 -2.57
C ILE A 16 2.81 -6.13 -3.64
N ASP A 17 1.81 -6.95 -3.30
CA ASP A 17 0.81 -7.40 -4.27
C ASP A 17 -0.06 -6.22 -4.73
N VAL A 18 -0.55 -5.39 -3.82
CA VAL A 18 -1.32 -4.20 -4.19
C VAL A 18 -0.41 -3.17 -4.85
N GLY A 19 0.80 -2.94 -4.32
CA GLY A 19 1.76 -2.00 -4.91
C GLY A 19 2.09 -2.30 -6.37
N ALA A 20 2.27 -3.57 -6.73
CA ALA A 20 2.47 -3.97 -8.13
C ALA A 20 1.26 -3.62 -9.03
N ARG A 21 0.04 -3.80 -8.52
CA ARG A 21 -1.20 -3.45 -9.25
C ARG A 21 -1.32 -1.94 -9.41
N LEU A 22 -0.87 -1.17 -8.41
CA LEU A 22 -0.82 0.29 -8.48
C LEU A 22 0.18 0.77 -9.53
N VAL A 23 1.35 0.13 -9.68
CA VAL A 23 2.29 0.46 -10.78
C VAL A 23 1.59 0.34 -12.13
N GLU A 24 0.93 -0.78 -12.38
CA GLU A 24 0.22 -1.03 -13.65
C GLU A 24 -0.93 -0.04 -13.86
N ALA A 25 -1.69 0.25 -12.81
CA ALA A 25 -2.79 1.21 -12.85
C ALA A 25 -2.33 2.65 -13.09
N LEU A 26 -1.20 3.05 -12.51
CA LEU A 26 -0.60 4.38 -12.69
C LEU A 26 0.01 4.53 -14.08
N ILE A 27 0.72 3.53 -14.59
CA ILE A 27 1.23 3.53 -15.97
C ILE A 27 0.08 3.62 -16.96
N ALA A 28 -0.97 2.83 -16.77
CA ALA A 28 -2.18 2.92 -17.59
C ALA A 28 -2.86 4.29 -17.47
N HIS A 29 -2.71 4.99 -16.34
CA HIS A 29 -3.27 6.33 -16.12
C HIS A 29 -2.50 7.34 -16.95
N VAL A 30 -1.18 7.36 -16.80
CA VAL A 30 -0.26 8.19 -17.58
C VAL A 30 -0.48 8.01 -19.08
N ARG A 31 -0.59 6.77 -19.57
CA ARG A 31 -0.81 6.49 -20.99
C ARG A 31 -2.16 6.98 -21.53
N SER A 32 -3.18 7.05 -20.69
CA SER A 32 -4.55 7.38 -21.11
C SER A 32 -4.92 8.85 -20.94
N LYS A 33 -4.41 9.49 -19.87
CA LYS A 33 -4.79 10.84 -19.42
C LYS A 33 -3.61 11.79 -19.37
N GLY A 34 -2.40 11.31 -19.68
CA GLY A 34 -1.17 12.03 -19.39
C GLY A 34 -0.78 11.92 -17.91
N PRO A 35 0.37 12.51 -17.53
CA PRO A 35 0.92 12.46 -16.18
C PRO A 35 0.19 13.42 -15.23
N VAL A 36 -1.14 13.34 -15.15
CA VAL A 36 -1.96 14.20 -14.28
C VAL A 36 -2.16 13.58 -12.90
N PRO A 37 -2.28 14.38 -11.82
CA PRO A 37 -2.54 13.86 -10.48
C PRO A 37 -3.80 12.98 -10.42
N ILE A 38 -3.79 12.02 -9.50
CA ILE A 38 -4.91 11.12 -9.19
C ILE A 38 -5.02 10.97 -7.67
N ASP A 39 -6.23 10.91 -7.14
CA ASP A 39 -6.42 10.76 -5.71
C ASP A 39 -6.23 9.29 -5.23
N TYR A 40 -6.11 9.10 -3.91
CA TYR A 40 -5.92 7.77 -3.31
C TYR A 40 -7.08 6.82 -3.65
N ALA A 41 -8.31 7.32 -3.67
CA ALA A 41 -9.48 6.52 -4.02
C ALA A 41 -9.47 6.13 -5.49
N GLY A 42 -9.20 7.09 -6.38
CA GLY A 42 -9.19 6.90 -7.83
C GLY A 42 -8.11 5.94 -8.29
N VAL A 43 -6.91 5.97 -7.72
CA VAL A 43 -5.87 4.98 -8.10
C VAL A 43 -6.27 3.56 -7.70
N LEU A 44 -6.90 3.38 -6.53
CA LEU A 44 -7.40 2.08 -6.09
C LEU A 44 -8.57 1.60 -6.97
N GLU A 45 -9.51 2.48 -7.29
CA GLU A 45 -10.61 2.17 -8.21
C GLU A 45 -10.09 1.73 -9.58
N ARG A 46 -9.13 2.47 -10.12
CA ARG A 46 -8.54 2.18 -11.43
C ARG A 46 -7.81 0.84 -11.45
N ALA A 47 -7.08 0.52 -10.39
CA ALA A 47 -6.48 -0.80 -10.22
C ALA A 47 -7.56 -1.90 -10.15
N ARG A 48 -8.66 -1.69 -9.41
CA ARG A 48 -9.76 -2.67 -9.30
C ARG A 48 -10.46 -2.91 -10.63
N LEU A 49 -10.60 -1.89 -11.47
CA LEU A 49 -11.14 -2.06 -12.83
C LEU A 49 -10.25 -2.96 -13.70
N MET A 50 -8.93 -2.91 -13.50
CA MET A 50 -7.97 -3.78 -14.20
C MET A 50 -7.95 -5.20 -13.62
N TYR A 51 -8.21 -5.33 -12.32
CA TYR A 51 -8.14 -6.59 -11.57
C TYR A 51 -9.42 -6.86 -10.75
N PRO A 52 -10.58 -7.07 -11.40
CA PRO A 52 -11.88 -7.16 -10.73
C PRO A 52 -12.03 -8.37 -9.80
N HIS A 53 -11.16 -9.38 -9.95
CA HIS A 53 -11.17 -10.61 -9.16
C HIS A 53 -10.00 -10.69 -8.16
N ASP A 54 -9.19 -9.64 -8.03
CA ASP A 54 -8.13 -9.58 -7.02
C ASP A 54 -8.74 -9.15 -5.68
N GLU A 55 -9.04 -10.12 -4.83
CA GLU A 55 -9.67 -9.86 -3.53
C GLU A 55 -8.77 -9.01 -2.60
N THR A 56 -7.45 -9.14 -2.70
CA THR A 56 -6.51 -8.37 -1.88
C THR A 56 -6.59 -6.90 -2.23
N LEU A 57 -6.66 -6.59 -3.52
CA LEU A 57 -6.92 -5.25 -4.02
C LEU A 57 -8.34 -4.76 -3.71
N GLY A 58 -9.34 -5.65 -3.79
CA GLY A 58 -10.73 -5.35 -3.44
C GLY A 58 -10.90 -4.88 -2.00
N ARG A 59 -10.07 -5.39 -1.07
CA ARG A 59 -10.08 -5.00 0.35
C ARG A 59 -9.20 -3.80 0.69
N ALA A 60 -8.30 -3.37 -0.20
CA ALA A 60 -7.41 -2.24 0.07
C ALA A 60 -8.21 -0.94 0.29
N VAL A 61 -7.80 -0.11 1.25
CA VAL A 61 -8.48 1.15 1.59
C VAL A 61 -7.52 2.35 1.50
N PRO A 62 -8.02 3.58 1.27
CA PRO A 62 -7.16 4.76 1.12
C PRO A 62 -6.21 5.02 2.29
N VAL A 63 -6.66 4.82 3.53
CA VAL A 63 -5.82 5.00 4.73
C VAL A 63 -4.60 4.06 4.76
N GLY A 64 -4.69 2.88 4.13
CA GLY A 64 -3.61 1.89 4.05
C GLY A 64 -2.74 1.99 2.80
N ILE A 65 -2.91 3.05 2.00
CA ILE A 65 -2.27 3.17 0.68
C ILE A 65 -0.78 3.55 0.78
N GLY A 66 -0.37 4.25 1.83
CA GLY A 66 0.98 4.79 1.99
C GLY A 66 2.09 3.77 1.75
N PRO A 67 2.13 2.62 2.45
CA PRO A 67 3.14 1.58 2.21
C PRO A 67 3.11 0.99 0.79
N LYS A 68 1.94 0.95 0.14
CA LYS A 68 1.79 0.47 -1.25
C LYS A 68 2.37 1.49 -2.23
N LEU A 69 2.20 2.78 -1.98
CA LEU A 69 2.85 3.85 -2.74
C LEU A 69 4.36 3.89 -2.48
N ALA A 70 4.81 3.60 -1.26
CA ALA A 70 6.24 3.44 -0.98
C ALA A 70 6.86 2.27 -1.75
N PHE A 71 6.11 1.18 -1.97
CA PHE A 71 6.53 0.10 -2.87
C PHE A 71 6.68 0.59 -4.32
N VAL A 72 5.70 1.36 -4.82
CA VAL A 72 5.75 1.98 -6.16
C VAL A 72 6.99 2.87 -6.30
N ALA A 73 7.24 3.75 -5.32
CA ALA A 73 8.38 4.65 -5.34
C ALA A 73 9.72 3.90 -5.36
N ARG A 74 9.86 2.86 -4.52
CA ARG A 74 11.09 2.03 -4.50
C ARG A 74 11.27 1.18 -5.75
N PHE A 75 10.18 0.76 -6.39
CA PHE A 75 10.25 0.10 -7.70
C PHE A 75 10.78 1.07 -8.76
N CYS A 76 10.24 2.28 -8.83
CA CYS A 76 10.71 3.31 -9.76
C CYS A 76 12.18 3.65 -9.52
N GLU A 77 12.57 3.88 -8.27
CA GLU A 77 13.96 4.16 -7.89
C GLU A 77 14.92 3.04 -8.31
N ALA A 78 14.59 1.78 -8.00
CA ALA A 78 15.43 0.63 -8.33
C ALA A 78 15.58 0.40 -9.85
N GLY A 79 14.57 0.77 -10.64
CA GLY A 79 14.58 0.67 -12.10
C GLY A 79 15.12 1.92 -12.81
N GLY A 80 15.46 2.99 -12.08
CA GLY A 80 15.89 4.27 -12.68
C GLY A 80 14.77 5.03 -13.38
N PHE A 81 13.51 4.80 -12.98
CA PHE A 81 12.33 5.48 -13.52
C PHE A 81 11.92 6.65 -12.62
N PRO A 82 11.26 7.69 -13.17
CA PRO A 82 10.67 8.74 -12.35
C PRO A 82 9.59 8.16 -11.43
N ASP A 83 9.47 8.72 -10.23
CA ASP A 83 8.60 8.20 -9.18
C ASP A 83 7.11 8.42 -9.51
N LEU A 84 6.44 7.32 -9.90
CA LEU A 84 5.00 7.30 -10.18
C LEU A 84 4.13 7.62 -8.97
N ALA A 85 4.61 7.35 -7.74
CA ALA A 85 3.84 7.62 -6.54
C ALA A 85 3.59 9.13 -6.34
N ARG A 86 4.40 10.00 -6.95
CA ARG A 86 4.23 11.46 -6.90
C ARG A 86 2.96 11.97 -7.58
N LEU A 87 2.38 11.19 -8.50
CA LEU A 87 1.08 11.50 -9.10
C LEU A 87 -0.07 11.30 -8.12
N VAL A 88 0.14 10.51 -7.07
CA VAL A 88 -0.91 10.08 -6.16
C VAL A 88 -1.01 11.02 -4.98
N VAL A 89 -2.19 11.63 -4.80
CA VAL A 89 -2.46 12.66 -3.79
C VAL A 89 -3.70 12.32 -2.98
N LYS A 90 -3.87 12.93 -1.80
CA LYS A 90 -5.08 12.68 -1.02
C LYS A 90 -6.28 13.38 -1.64
N ASP A 91 -6.12 14.64 -2.03
CA ASP A 91 -7.10 15.43 -2.76
C ASP A 91 -6.45 16.05 -4.01
N VAL A 92 -7.12 15.90 -5.16
CA VAL A 92 -6.69 16.48 -6.43
C VAL A 92 -7.12 17.95 -6.58
N SER A 93 -8.01 18.43 -5.71
CA SER A 93 -8.58 19.77 -5.76
C SER A 93 -7.50 20.84 -5.60
N GLY A 94 -7.34 21.69 -6.62
CA GLY A 94 -6.46 22.86 -6.57
C GLY A 94 -4.95 22.56 -6.67
N ARG A 95 -4.55 21.35 -7.07
CA ARG A 95 -3.14 21.03 -7.28
C ARG A 95 -2.72 21.34 -8.73
N ASP A 96 -1.84 22.32 -8.88
CA ASP A 96 -1.11 22.53 -10.13
C ASP A 96 -0.04 21.44 -10.31
N ALA A 97 0.33 21.16 -11.55
CA ALA A 97 1.40 20.22 -11.88
C ALA A 97 2.69 20.62 -11.12
N SER A 98 3.18 19.70 -10.30
CA SER A 98 4.28 19.89 -9.33
C SER A 98 5.69 19.79 -9.95
N GLY A 99 5.79 19.73 -11.28
CA GLY A 99 7.03 19.75 -12.07
C GLY A 99 7.58 18.36 -12.42
N GLY A 100 7.17 17.29 -11.72
CA GLY A 100 7.60 15.91 -12.01
C GLY A 100 6.82 15.23 -13.13
N GLU A 101 5.71 15.83 -13.57
CA GLU A 101 4.79 15.26 -14.53
C GLU A 101 5.44 15.10 -15.91
N GLN A 102 6.30 16.01 -16.33
CA GLN A 102 6.99 15.91 -17.62
C GLN A 102 7.95 14.72 -17.69
N GLU A 103 8.73 14.49 -16.63
CA GLU A 103 9.64 13.34 -16.52
C GLU A 103 8.85 12.03 -16.58
N ILE A 104 7.75 11.95 -15.83
CA ILE A 104 6.84 10.82 -15.82
C ILE A 104 6.21 10.60 -17.20
N GLY A 105 5.84 11.67 -17.91
CA GLY A 105 5.26 11.59 -19.25
C GLY A 105 6.22 11.04 -20.31
N GLY A 106 7.53 11.26 -20.14
CA GLY A 106 8.57 10.85 -21.09
C GLY A 106 9.25 9.51 -20.83
N ALA A 107 8.95 8.85 -19.70
CA ALA A 107 9.63 7.61 -19.31
C ALA A 107 9.21 6.37 -20.13
N ASP A 108 10.12 5.41 -20.26
CA ASP A 108 9.88 4.12 -20.94
C ASP A 108 9.10 3.15 -20.05
N TRP A 109 7.78 3.37 -19.95
CA TRP A 109 6.89 2.53 -19.17
C TRP A 109 6.77 1.07 -19.64
N PRO A 110 6.84 0.75 -20.95
CA PRO A 110 7.00 -0.64 -21.40
C PRO A 110 8.20 -1.35 -20.77
N ALA A 111 9.37 -0.71 -20.71
CA ALA A 111 10.54 -1.28 -20.05
C ALA A 111 10.34 -1.46 -18.54
N ALA A 112 9.68 -0.51 -17.88
CA ALA A 112 9.33 -0.63 -16.46
C ALA A 112 8.41 -1.84 -16.20
N LEU A 113 7.34 -1.99 -16.98
CA LEU A 113 6.40 -3.13 -16.83
C LEU A 113 7.09 -4.48 -16.99
N ALA A 114 8.07 -4.59 -17.89
CA ALA A 114 8.84 -5.81 -18.07
C ALA A 114 9.67 -6.21 -16.82
N GLN A 115 10.05 -5.23 -15.99
CA GLN A 115 10.86 -5.46 -14.78
C GLN A 115 10.00 -5.71 -13.52
N LEU A 116 8.73 -5.29 -13.53
CA LEU A 116 7.86 -5.30 -12.35
C LEU A 116 7.71 -6.69 -11.72
N GLY A 117 7.52 -7.73 -12.53
CA GLY A 117 7.36 -9.11 -12.05
C GLY A 117 8.60 -9.60 -11.28
N ALA A 118 9.80 -9.33 -11.82
CA ALA A 118 11.06 -9.69 -11.19
C ALA A 118 11.29 -8.92 -9.89
N TYR A 119 11.02 -7.60 -9.90
CA TYR A 119 11.13 -6.77 -8.69
C TYR A 119 10.17 -7.24 -7.59
N ALA A 120 8.91 -7.50 -7.92
CA ALA A 120 7.93 -7.99 -6.95
C ALA A 120 8.32 -9.38 -6.39
N ALA A 121 8.89 -10.26 -7.22
CA ALA A 121 9.42 -11.55 -6.74
C ALA A 121 10.59 -11.37 -5.77
N GLN A 122 11.53 -10.48 -6.08
CA GLN A 122 12.65 -10.15 -5.18
C GLN A 122 12.15 -9.56 -3.87
N ALA A 123 11.20 -8.63 -3.91
CA ALA A 123 10.60 -8.04 -2.71
C ALA A 123 9.96 -9.12 -1.83
N ARG A 124 9.19 -10.05 -2.42
CA ARG A 124 8.60 -11.19 -1.67
C ARG A 124 9.66 -12.08 -1.03
N ALA A 125 10.81 -12.28 -1.69
CA ALA A 125 11.90 -13.09 -1.16
C ALA A 125 12.59 -12.46 0.07
N THR A 126 12.46 -11.15 0.28
CA THR A 126 12.97 -10.46 1.49
C THR A 126 12.05 -10.56 2.70
N LEU A 127 10.81 -11.02 2.51
CA LEU A 127 9.86 -11.16 3.61
C LEU A 127 10.33 -12.22 4.61
N PRO A 128 10.25 -11.94 5.93
CA PRO A 128 10.52 -12.95 6.94
C PRO A 128 9.73 -14.25 6.72
N ARG A 129 10.42 -15.38 6.77
CA ARG A 129 9.81 -16.72 6.60
C ARG A 129 8.75 -17.07 7.66
N ASN A 130 8.72 -16.33 8.77
CA ASN A 130 7.74 -16.49 9.85
C ASN A 130 6.47 -15.65 9.66
N LEU A 131 6.40 -14.78 8.64
CA LEU A 131 5.11 -14.19 8.22
C LEU A 131 4.22 -15.32 7.73
N LYS A 132 3.20 -15.65 8.51
CA LYS A 132 2.20 -16.65 8.16
C LYS A 132 0.90 -15.92 7.82
N PRO A 133 0.55 -15.77 6.54
CA PRO A 133 -0.72 -15.19 6.14
C PRO A 133 -1.88 -15.90 6.82
N ARG A 134 -2.90 -15.12 7.21
CA ARG A 134 -4.12 -15.64 7.82
C ARG A 134 -5.27 -15.49 6.83
N LYS A 135 -6.18 -16.46 6.85
CA LYS A 135 -7.51 -16.25 6.24
C LYS A 135 -8.23 -15.13 6.99
N GLU A 136 -9.18 -14.49 6.32
CA GLU A 136 -9.93 -13.35 6.86
C GLU A 136 -10.58 -13.67 8.20
N ARG A 137 -11.36 -14.75 8.29
CA ARG A 137 -12.07 -15.09 9.53
C ARG A 137 -11.14 -15.29 10.74
N PRO A 138 -10.03 -16.06 10.66
CA PRO A 138 -9.01 -16.08 11.70
C PRO A 138 -8.40 -14.72 12.05
N ALA A 139 -8.17 -13.84 11.05
CA ALA A 139 -7.65 -12.50 11.28
C ALA A 139 -8.66 -11.64 12.06
N GLU A 140 -9.95 -11.71 11.73
CA GLU A 140 -11.01 -11.02 12.49
C GLU A 140 -11.09 -11.48 13.94
N VAL A 141 -11.01 -12.79 14.18
CA VAL A 141 -11.06 -13.38 15.53
C VAL A 141 -9.84 -12.93 16.34
N ALA A 142 -8.65 -12.96 15.74
CA ALA A 142 -7.42 -12.49 16.38
C ALA A 142 -7.49 -10.98 16.71
N TRP A 143 -8.01 -10.16 15.79
CA TRP A 143 -8.23 -8.74 16.04
C TRP A 143 -9.22 -8.50 17.18
N TYR A 144 -10.36 -9.22 17.19
CA TYR A 144 -11.36 -9.07 18.24
C TYR A 144 -10.81 -9.45 19.62
N ALA A 145 -10.07 -10.56 19.72
CA ALA A 145 -9.43 -10.97 20.97
C ALA A 145 -8.42 -9.91 21.47
N TYR A 146 -7.62 -9.36 20.55
CA TYR A 146 -6.68 -8.29 20.86
C TYR A 146 -7.39 -7.01 21.32
N PHE A 147 -8.42 -6.57 20.59
CA PHE A 147 -9.22 -5.39 20.91
C PHE A 147 -9.87 -5.50 22.30
N CYS A 148 -10.40 -6.66 22.66
CA CYS A 148 -10.99 -6.89 23.98
C CYS A 148 -9.98 -6.79 25.12
N SER A 149 -8.73 -7.20 24.90
CA SER A 149 -7.65 -7.16 25.89
C SER A 149 -6.87 -5.83 25.91
N HIS A 150 -6.98 -5.00 24.87
CA HIS A 150 -6.20 -3.76 24.70
C HIS A 150 -7.09 -2.56 24.35
N ARG A 151 -8.24 -2.43 25.03
CA ARG A 151 -9.26 -1.40 24.74
C ARG A 151 -8.70 0.02 24.68
N GLU A 152 -7.80 0.37 25.61
CA GLU A 152 -7.19 1.70 25.67
C GLU A 152 -6.31 1.99 24.44
N ALA A 153 -5.47 1.03 24.04
CA ALA A 153 -4.63 1.17 22.84
C ALA A 153 -5.45 1.30 21.56
N CYS A 154 -6.66 0.71 21.55
CA CYS A 154 -7.56 0.73 20.41
C CYS A 154 -8.57 1.91 20.42
N ALA A 155 -8.49 2.83 21.37
CA ALA A 155 -9.51 3.88 21.55
C ALA A 155 -9.72 4.79 20.32
N LYS A 156 -8.71 4.90 19.45
CA LYS A 156 -8.75 5.72 18.21
C LYS A 156 -9.13 4.94 16.95
N VAL A 157 -9.41 3.64 17.08
CA VAL A 157 -9.74 2.75 15.96
C VAL A 157 -11.25 2.72 15.74
N THR A 158 -11.69 3.08 14.55
CA THR A 158 -13.10 3.02 14.14
C THR A 158 -13.47 1.64 13.56
N SER A 159 -14.76 1.42 13.30
CA SER A 159 -15.22 0.23 12.57
C SER A 159 -14.72 0.18 11.13
N GLU A 160 -14.46 1.32 10.51
CA GLU A 160 -13.92 1.41 9.14
C GLU A 160 -12.41 1.08 9.13
N ASP A 161 -11.69 1.58 10.13
CA ASP A 161 -10.26 1.32 10.36
C ASP A 161 -9.95 -0.17 10.54
N LYS A 162 -10.90 -0.92 11.14
CA LYS A 162 -10.80 -2.38 11.32
C LYS A 162 -10.40 -3.08 10.03
N LYS A 163 -10.92 -2.65 8.86
CA LYS A 163 -10.67 -3.33 7.58
C LYS A 163 -9.18 -3.39 7.26
N GLU A 164 -8.47 -2.27 7.43
CA GLU A 164 -7.04 -2.24 7.14
C GLU A 164 -6.22 -3.04 8.15
N ILE A 165 -6.59 -2.96 9.43
CA ILE A 165 -5.94 -3.77 10.47
C ILE A 165 -6.10 -5.25 10.16
N VAL A 166 -7.31 -5.70 9.80
CA VAL A 166 -7.56 -7.10 9.41
C VAL A 166 -6.73 -7.48 8.16
N ASN A 167 -6.62 -6.60 7.16
CA ASN A 167 -5.74 -6.84 6.00
C ASN A 167 -4.28 -7.06 6.42
N MET A 168 -3.77 -6.27 7.36
CA MET A 168 -2.41 -6.43 7.92
C MET A 168 -2.26 -7.76 8.67
N LEU A 169 -3.29 -8.21 9.39
CA LEU A 169 -3.26 -9.54 10.04
C LEU A 169 -3.30 -10.67 9.02
N MET A 170 -4.05 -10.49 7.92
CA MET A 170 -4.11 -11.43 6.80
C MET A 170 -2.77 -11.53 6.08
N SER A 171 -1.99 -10.44 6.01
CA SER A 171 -0.63 -10.46 5.47
C SER A 171 0.40 -11.11 6.40
N GLY A 172 -0.02 -11.49 7.61
CA GLY A 172 0.75 -12.29 8.56
C GLY A 172 1.30 -11.51 9.77
N LEU A 173 1.00 -10.22 9.89
CA LEU A 173 1.42 -9.42 11.05
C LEU A 173 0.67 -9.84 12.32
N ASP A 174 1.33 -9.75 13.48
CA ASP A 174 0.66 -9.88 14.77
C ASP A 174 -0.19 -8.63 15.09
N PRO A 175 -1.25 -8.76 15.91
CA PRO A 175 -2.20 -7.67 16.15
C PRO A 175 -1.57 -6.36 16.67
N ASP A 176 -0.55 -6.47 17.51
CA ASP A 176 0.15 -5.33 18.09
C ASP A 176 0.99 -4.58 17.04
N THR A 177 1.76 -5.29 16.21
CA THR A 177 2.46 -4.68 15.06
C THR A 177 1.50 -4.07 14.05
N ALA A 178 0.39 -4.75 13.75
CA ALA A 178 -0.62 -4.26 12.82
C ALA A 178 -1.27 -2.97 13.33
N LEU A 179 -1.65 -2.91 14.61
CA LEU A 179 -2.20 -1.69 15.21
C LEU A 179 -1.21 -0.53 15.14
N ARG A 180 0.07 -0.74 15.52
CA ARG A 180 1.09 0.31 15.43
C ARG A 180 1.23 0.85 14.01
N ARG A 181 1.35 -0.04 13.02
CA ARG A 181 1.48 0.37 11.61
C ARG A 181 0.25 1.10 11.11
N PHE A 182 -0.93 0.63 11.50
CA PHE A 182 -2.18 1.30 11.17
C PHE A 182 -2.25 2.72 11.75
N LEU A 183 -1.88 2.92 13.01
CA LEU A 183 -1.91 4.24 13.64
C LEU A 183 -0.93 5.23 12.98
N VAL A 184 0.24 4.75 12.54
CA VAL A 184 1.17 5.57 11.74
C VAL A 184 0.55 5.93 10.40
N ALA A 185 0.01 4.95 9.66
CA ALA A 185 -0.63 5.17 8.37
C ALA A 185 -1.83 6.13 8.47
N LYS A 186 -2.64 6.02 9.54
CA LYS A 186 -3.75 6.93 9.82
C LYS A 186 -3.26 8.35 10.07
N ALA A 187 -2.23 8.53 10.89
CA ALA A 187 -1.65 9.85 11.14
C ALA A 187 -1.03 10.46 9.87
N ASP A 188 -0.39 9.65 9.02
CA ASP A 188 0.15 10.09 7.74
C ASP A 188 -0.97 10.50 6.77
N PHE A 189 -2.04 9.71 6.70
CA PHE A 189 -3.22 10.01 5.89
C PHE A 189 -3.93 11.28 6.37
N GLU A 190 -4.02 11.52 7.67
CA GLU A 190 -4.59 12.74 8.25
C GLU A 190 -3.71 13.97 7.95
N ARG A 191 -2.38 13.82 7.93
CA ARG A 191 -1.42 14.89 7.63
C ARG A 191 -1.23 15.17 6.14
N ALA A 192 -1.47 14.19 5.28
CA ALA A 192 -1.41 14.38 3.83
C ALA A 192 -2.43 15.48 3.45
N ALA A 193 -1.91 16.52 2.79
CA ALA A 193 -2.70 17.61 2.23
C ALA A 193 -3.39 17.14 0.95
#